data_AF-A0A946G3L3-F1
#
_entry.id   AF-A0A946G3L3-F1
#
_cell.length_a   1.000
_cell.length_b   1.000
_cell.length_c   1.000
_cell.angle_alpha   90.00
_cell.angle_beta   90.00
_cell.angle_gamma   90.00
#
_symmetry.space_group_name_H-M   'P 1'
#
loop_
_entity.id
_entity.type
_entity.pdbx_description
1 polymer ?
#
loop_
_entity_poly.entity_id
_entity_poly.type
_entity_poly.pdbx_seq_one_letter_code
_entity_poly.pdbx_strand_id
1 'polypeptide(L)'
;MSAITGLNHHVLLPPYLPAGRGEDLLFGVMLQRLHPESAVFNEGWAAPHYPVEDRSTRGKLNPVTVSASTATLIDWLGRPPRDESGISPEVRLLMLADEIGRLASMETEALERLVQSELLSKRASLLALCMESLNALPRLSAHPGTPDWSTFLEQSRDHLLSQIQSSEPRPVAEALKHASSDMETLRQIGADFAEAIKAWPTICDAAAELQMPQNASNASQPDR
;
A
#
# COMPACT_ATOMS: atom_id res chain seq x y z
N MET A 1 3.52 11.63 9.64
CA MET A 1 2.44 12.58 9.32
C MET A 1 2.48 12.80 7.83
N SER A 2 1.48 12.29 7.12
CA SER A 2 1.26 12.59 5.70
C SER A 2 1.12 14.11 5.54
N ALA A 3 1.92 14.69 4.64
CA ALA A 3 1.88 16.11 4.36
C ALA A 3 0.56 16.41 3.65
N ILE A 4 -0.30 17.20 4.29
CA ILE A 4 -1.52 17.85 3.77
C ILE A 4 -2.13 17.11 2.55
N THR A 5 -2.84 16.01 2.81
CA THR A 5 -3.72 15.42 1.81
C THR A 5 -5.10 16.06 1.95
N GLY A 6 -5.35 17.11 1.18
CA GLY A 6 -6.71 17.57 0.92
C GLY A 6 -7.40 16.55 0.03
N LEU A 7 -8.10 15.58 0.62
CA LEU A 7 -8.88 14.61 -0.15
C LEU A 7 -10.24 15.20 -0.47
N ASN A 8 -10.51 15.41 -1.76
CA ASN A 8 -11.85 15.75 -2.22
C ASN A 8 -12.71 14.47 -2.20
N HIS A 9 -13.59 14.37 -1.20
CA HIS A 9 -14.45 13.21 -0.99
C HIS A 9 -15.84 13.33 -1.68
N HIS A 10 -15.95 14.15 -2.74
CA HIS A 10 -17.18 14.21 -3.56
C HIS A 10 -17.48 12.91 -4.32
N VAL A 11 -16.47 12.07 -4.50
CA VAL A 11 -16.60 10.69 -4.98
C VAL A 11 -16.20 9.74 -3.85
N LEU A 12 -16.70 8.52 -3.88
CA LEU A 12 -16.31 7.49 -2.90
C LEU A 12 -14.80 7.26 -2.95
N LEU A 13 -14.11 7.58 -1.86
CA LEU A 13 -12.70 7.21 -1.65
C LEU A 13 -12.66 6.02 -0.66
N PRO A 14 -11.60 5.20 -0.66
CA PRO A 14 -11.48 4.16 0.35
C PRO A 14 -11.20 4.78 1.74
N PRO A 15 -11.47 4.07 2.85
CA PRO A 15 -11.15 4.57 4.18
C PRO A 15 -9.62 4.72 4.35
N TYR A 16 -9.20 5.77 5.04
CA TYR A 16 -7.80 5.96 5.42
C TYR A 16 -7.49 5.23 6.74
N LEU A 17 -6.56 4.28 6.70
CA LEU A 17 -6.18 3.47 7.86
C LEU A 17 -5.04 4.16 8.64
N PRO A 18 -5.20 4.52 9.92
CA PRO A 18 -4.10 5.09 10.71
C PRO A 18 -3.15 4.00 11.22
N ALA A 19 -2.49 3.28 10.31
CA ALA A 19 -1.59 2.16 10.62
C ALA A 19 -0.10 2.53 10.61
N GLY A 20 0.23 3.81 10.38
CA GLY A 20 1.60 4.31 10.43
C GLY A 20 2.33 4.08 9.11
N ARG A 21 3.26 3.13 9.03
CA ARG A 21 4.08 2.95 7.81
C ARG A 21 3.32 2.13 6.77
N GLY A 22 3.22 2.66 5.55
CA GLY A 22 2.59 1.99 4.40
C GLY A 22 1.08 2.21 4.31
N GLU A 23 0.49 3.00 5.20
CA GLU A 23 -0.93 3.38 5.14
C GLU A 23 -1.26 4.16 3.85
N ASP A 24 -0.33 5.01 3.42
CA ASP A 24 -0.42 5.83 2.21
C ASP A 24 -0.41 4.96 0.96
N LEU A 25 0.45 3.94 0.93
CA LEU A 25 0.50 2.95 -0.13
C LEU A 25 -0.77 2.10 -0.17
N LEU A 26 -1.28 1.66 0.98
CA LEU A 26 -2.52 0.90 1.05
C LEU A 26 -3.72 1.74 0.56
N PHE A 27 -3.83 2.99 1.01
CA PHE A 27 -4.83 3.92 0.51
C PHE A 27 -4.71 4.11 -1.00
N GLY A 28 -3.51 4.34 -1.51
CA GLY A 28 -3.25 4.52 -2.94
C GLY A 28 -3.65 3.30 -3.79
N VAL A 29 -3.34 2.09 -3.32
CA VAL A 29 -3.74 0.85 -3.99
C VAL A 29 -5.25 0.65 -3.97
N MET A 30 -5.91 0.86 -2.83
CA MET A 30 -7.37 0.80 -2.76
C MET A 30 -8.01 1.85 -3.67
N LEU A 31 -7.43 3.06 -3.75
CA LEU A 31 -7.93 4.12 -4.62
C LEU A 31 -7.84 3.73 -6.09
N GLN A 32 -6.72 3.16 -6.53
CA GLN A 32 -6.55 2.64 -7.89
C GLN A 32 -7.53 1.49 -8.20
N ARG A 33 -7.85 0.65 -7.21
CA ARG A 33 -8.83 -0.43 -7.35
C ARG A 33 -10.26 0.11 -7.49
N LEU A 34 -10.59 1.18 -6.78
CA LEU A 34 -11.91 1.82 -6.85
C LEU A 34 -12.10 2.59 -8.16
N HIS A 35 -11.07 3.29 -8.63
CA HIS A 35 -11.13 4.15 -9.80
C HIS A 35 -9.99 3.86 -10.79
N PRO A 36 -10.01 2.70 -11.47
CA PRO A 36 -8.90 2.27 -12.34
C PRO A 36 -8.67 3.20 -13.54
N GLU A 37 -9.72 3.90 -13.98
CA GLU A 37 -9.67 4.83 -15.11
C GLU A 37 -9.36 6.29 -14.68
N SER A 38 -9.07 6.52 -13.39
CA SER A 38 -8.72 7.87 -12.94
C SER A 38 -7.39 8.33 -13.52
N ALA A 39 -7.39 9.54 -14.07
CA ALA A 39 -6.16 10.19 -14.50
C ALA A 39 -5.35 10.65 -13.27
N VAL A 40 -4.05 10.35 -13.26
CA VAL A 40 -3.11 10.91 -12.30
C VAL A 40 -2.51 12.19 -12.91
N PHE A 41 -2.73 13.31 -12.25
CA PHE A 41 -2.10 14.58 -12.60
C PHE A 41 -0.95 14.86 -11.63
N ASN A 42 0.26 14.93 -12.17
CA ASN A 42 1.43 15.38 -11.41
C ASN A 42 1.65 16.85 -11.69
N GLU A 43 1.50 17.67 -10.65
CA GLU A 43 1.90 19.08 -10.71
C GLU A 43 3.40 19.20 -10.98
N GLY A 44 3.79 20.20 -11.78
CA GLY A 44 5.21 20.47 -12.08
C GLY A 44 5.99 21.06 -10.90
N TRP A 45 5.38 21.12 -9.72
CA TRP A 45 5.94 21.65 -8.49
C TRP A 45 5.66 20.67 -7.34
N ALA A 46 6.56 20.64 -6.36
CA ALA A 46 6.40 19.87 -5.13
C ALA A 46 6.78 20.74 -3.95
N ALA A 47 6.09 20.54 -2.82
CA ALA A 47 6.52 21.16 -1.56
C ALA A 47 7.82 20.47 -1.10
N PRO A 48 8.95 21.18 -1.03
CA PRO A 48 10.20 20.58 -0.59
C PRO A 48 10.08 20.15 0.87
N HIS A 49 10.30 18.87 1.15
CA HIS A 49 10.43 18.39 2.52
C HIS A 49 11.83 18.72 3.02
N TYR A 50 11.97 19.77 3.83
CA TYR A 50 13.21 20.08 4.53
C TYR A 50 13.20 19.35 5.89
N PRO A 51 14.03 18.32 6.07
CA PRO A 51 14.12 17.63 7.34
C PRO A 51 14.59 18.60 8.43
N VAL A 52 13.87 18.62 9.57
CA VAL A 52 14.31 19.34 10.76
C VAL A 52 15.42 18.57 11.49
N GLU A 53 15.48 17.25 11.28
CA GLU A 53 16.47 16.35 11.87
C GLU A 53 17.66 16.13 10.92
N ASP A 54 18.86 15.91 11.47
CA ASP A 54 20.01 15.45 10.68
C ASP A 54 19.72 14.06 10.09
N ARG A 55 19.87 13.95 8.77
CA ARG A 55 19.66 12.72 8.00
C ARG A 55 20.92 12.28 7.26
N SER A 56 22.09 12.79 7.62
CA SER A 56 23.40 12.45 7.03
C SER A 56 23.66 10.94 6.92
N THR A 57 23.05 10.12 7.80
CA THR A 57 23.17 8.66 7.80
C THR A 57 22.14 7.91 6.94
N ARG A 58 21.09 8.58 6.40
CA ARG A 58 20.04 7.94 5.59
C ARG A 58 20.47 7.60 4.16
N GLY A 59 21.68 7.97 3.74
CA GLY A 59 22.21 7.67 2.40
C GLY A 59 22.70 6.24 2.21
N LYS A 60 22.70 5.40 3.27
CA LYS A 60 23.20 4.03 3.17
C LYS A 60 22.20 3.14 2.41
N LEU A 61 22.61 2.68 1.24
CA LEU A 61 21.88 1.68 0.47
C LEU A 61 22.07 0.31 1.12
N ASN A 62 21.03 -0.21 1.77
CA ASN A 62 21.03 -1.57 2.32
C ASN A 62 20.41 -2.52 1.31
N PRO A 63 20.90 -3.78 1.21
CA PRO A 63 20.35 -4.74 0.26
C PRO A 63 18.83 -4.91 0.40
N VAL A 64 18.16 -5.12 -0.73
CA VAL A 64 16.71 -5.35 -0.75
C VAL A 64 16.37 -6.64 0.00
N THR A 65 15.50 -6.55 1.00
CA THR A 65 14.97 -7.70 1.76
C THR A 65 13.46 -7.77 1.59
N VAL A 66 12.94 -8.98 1.39
CA VAL A 66 11.49 -9.23 1.28
C VAL A 66 11.03 -10.16 2.41
N SER A 67 10.12 -9.66 3.25
CA SER A 67 9.47 -10.40 4.34
C SER A 67 7.97 -10.09 4.39
N ALA A 68 7.21 -10.93 5.10
CA ALA A 68 5.78 -10.67 5.33
C ALA A 68 5.60 -9.35 6.10
N SER A 69 4.73 -8.48 5.59
CA SER A 69 4.41 -7.19 6.18
C SER A 69 3.13 -6.62 5.56
N THR A 70 2.72 -5.41 5.96
CA THR A 70 1.64 -4.67 5.29
C THR A 70 1.88 -4.55 3.78
N ALA A 71 3.14 -4.47 3.33
CA ALA A 71 3.47 -4.44 1.91
C ALA A 71 2.99 -5.69 1.16
N THR A 72 2.99 -6.86 1.81
CA THR A 72 2.46 -8.11 1.23
C THR A 72 0.96 -8.02 0.98
N LEU A 73 0.21 -7.43 1.91
CA LEU A 73 -1.23 -7.17 1.73
C LEU A 73 -1.47 -6.15 0.60
N ILE A 74 -0.65 -5.09 0.55
CA ILE A 74 -0.73 -4.06 -0.49
C ILE A 74 -0.49 -4.67 -1.87
N ASP A 75 0.57 -5.49 -2.03
CA ASP A 75 0.84 -6.18 -3.30
C ASP A 75 -0.30 -7.12 -3.69
N TRP A 76 -0.89 -7.81 -2.72
CA TRP A 76 -2.02 -8.70 -2.94
C TRP A 76 -3.25 -7.95 -3.46
N LEU A 77 -3.67 -6.89 -2.76
CA LEU A 77 -4.84 -6.07 -3.12
C LEU A 77 -4.60 -5.26 -4.40
N GLY A 78 -3.35 -4.95 -4.72
CA GLY A 78 -2.97 -4.20 -5.92
C GLY A 78 -3.17 -4.95 -7.24
N ARG A 79 -3.45 -6.26 -7.20
CA ARG A 79 -3.72 -7.05 -8.40
C ARG A 79 -5.20 -6.92 -8.79
N PRO A 80 -5.54 -6.23 -9.89
CA PRO A 80 -6.93 -6.14 -10.30
C PRO A 80 -7.46 -7.53 -10.71
N PRO A 81 -8.65 -7.93 -10.25
CA PRO A 81 -9.41 -9.05 -10.78
C PRO A 81 -9.54 -8.95 -12.29
N ARG A 82 -9.72 -10.11 -12.93
CA ARG A 82 -10.05 -10.15 -14.35
C ARG A 82 -11.46 -9.59 -14.55
N ASP A 83 -11.67 -8.87 -15.64
CA ASP A 83 -12.99 -8.46 -16.15
C ASP A 83 -13.80 -7.52 -15.24
N GLU A 84 -13.18 -6.46 -14.71
CA GLU A 84 -13.89 -5.47 -13.86
C GLU A 84 -14.60 -4.33 -14.64
N SER A 85 -14.71 -4.43 -15.96
CA SER A 85 -15.35 -3.39 -16.77
C SER A 85 -16.82 -3.20 -16.36
N GLY A 86 -17.21 -1.96 -16.03
CA GLY A 86 -18.58 -1.62 -15.64
C GLY A 86 -18.93 -1.90 -14.17
N ILE A 87 -17.99 -2.39 -13.35
CA ILE A 87 -18.19 -2.53 -11.90
C ILE A 87 -18.04 -1.16 -11.22
N SER A 88 -19.00 -0.79 -10.37
CA SER A 88 -18.99 0.50 -9.66
C SER A 88 -17.93 0.54 -8.55
N PRO A 89 -17.49 1.75 -8.13
CA PRO A 89 -16.54 1.92 -7.02
C PRO A 89 -17.01 1.27 -5.71
N GLU A 90 -18.31 1.32 -5.40
CA GLU A 90 -18.90 0.70 -4.21
C GLU A 90 -18.72 -0.82 -4.24
N VAL A 91 -19.03 -1.45 -5.37
CA VAL A 91 -18.88 -2.90 -5.53
C VAL A 91 -17.40 -3.29 -5.47
N ARG A 92 -16.50 -2.51 -6.08
CA ARG A 92 -15.03 -2.71 -5.97
C ARG A 92 -14.54 -2.62 -4.54
N LEU A 93 -15.07 -1.67 -3.75
CA LEU A 93 -14.74 -1.52 -2.35
C LEU A 93 -15.22 -2.73 -1.52
N LEU A 94 -16.43 -3.24 -1.80
CA LEU A 94 -16.93 -4.47 -1.17
C LEU A 94 -16.10 -5.69 -1.56
N MET A 95 -15.66 -5.79 -2.81
CA MET A 95 -14.76 -6.86 -3.25
C MET A 95 -13.44 -6.83 -2.48
N LEU A 96 -12.85 -5.65 -2.25
CA LEU A 96 -11.65 -5.50 -1.42
C LEU A 96 -11.91 -5.95 0.03
N ALA A 97 -13.05 -5.58 0.60
CA ALA A 97 -13.43 -6.02 1.94
C ALA A 97 -13.55 -7.54 2.03
N ASP A 98 -14.16 -8.17 1.03
CA ASP A 98 -14.31 -9.63 0.97
C ASP A 98 -12.96 -10.33 0.76
N GLU A 99 -12.05 -9.75 -0.03
CA GLU A 99 -10.67 -10.24 -0.16
C GLU A 99 -9.94 -10.24 1.19
N ILE A 100 -10.02 -9.15 1.96
CA ILE A 100 -9.42 -9.02 3.30
C ILE A 100 -10.09 -10.00 4.28
N GLY A 101 -11.42 -10.06 4.29
CA GLY A 101 -12.20 -10.97 5.15
C GLY A 101 -11.86 -12.43 4.90
N ARG A 102 -11.68 -12.83 3.62
CA ARG A 102 -11.21 -14.17 3.24
C ARG A 102 -9.83 -14.49 3.80
N LEU A 103 -8.88 -13.55 3.74
CA LEU A 103 -7.55 -13.74 4.31
C LEU A 103 -7.64 -13.89 5.84
N ALA A 104 -8.46 -13.07 6.49
CA ALA A 104 -8.69 -13.11 7.94
C ALA A 104 -9.37 -14.42 8.41
N SER A 105 -10.18 -15.06 7.57
CA SER A 105 -10.84 -16.34 7.88
C SER A 105 -10.07 -17.58 7.40
N MET A 106 -9.04 -17.43 6.57
CA MET A 106 -8.31 -18.54 5.95
C MET A 106 -7.55 -19.35 6.99
N GLU A 107 -7.58 -20.69 6.95
CA GLU A 107 -6.80 -21.53 7.87
C GLU A 107 -5.32 -21.12 7.93
N THR A 108 -4.71 -21.14 9.12
CA THR A 108 -3.34 -20.65 9.34
C THR A 108 -2.32 -21.29 8.39
N GLU A 109 -2.39 -22.61 8.18
CA GLU A 109 -1.47 -23.29 7.26
C GLU A 109 -1.69 -22.91 5.79
N ALA A 110 -2.93 -22.61 5.40
CA ALA A 110 -3.25 -22.11 4.07
C ALA A 110 -2.75 -20.68 3.88
N LEU A 111 -2.93 -19.81 4.88
CA LEU A 111 -2.45 -18.43 4.86
C LEU A 111 -0.92 -18.37 4.79
N GLU A 112 -0.22 -19.18 5.58
CA GLU A 112 1.25 -19.26 5.54
C GLU A 112 1.76 -19.70 4.16
N ARG A 113 1.16 -20.74 3.57
CA ARG A 113 1.51 -21.18 2.20
C ARG A 113 1.24 -20.12 1.15
N LEU A 114 0.11 -19.43 1.26
CA LEU A 114 -0.24 -18.34 0.35
C LEU A 114 0.81 -17.22 0.43
N VAL A 115 1.10 -16.73 1.64
CA VAL A 115 2.09 -15.68 1.86
C VAL A 115 3.48 -16.13 1.40
N GLN A 116 3.87 -17.39 1.66
CA GLN A 116 5.14 -17.92 1.17
C GLN A 116 5.23 -17.86 -0.36
N SER A 117 4.17 -18.25 -1.08
CA SER A 117 4.11 -18.15 -2.54
C SER A 117 4.23 -16.71 -3.02
N GLU A 118 3.54 -15.78 -2.35
CA GLU A 118 3.58 -14.35 -2.68
C GLU A 118 4.97 -13.74 -2.45
N LEU A 119 5.62 -14.06 -1.34
CA LEU A 119 6.99 -13.61 -1.06
C LEU A 119 7.98 -14.18 -2.07
N LEU A 120 7.82 -15.45 -2.46
CA LEU A 120 8.68 -16.06 -3.49
C LEU A 120 8.52 -15.36 -4.84
N SER A 121 7.28 -15.10 -5.26
CA SER A 121 6.98 -14.38 -6.50
C SER A 121 7.59 -12.97 -6.50
N LYS A 122 7.46 -12.25 -5.37
CA LYS A 122 8.06 -10.91 -5.21
C LYS A 122 9.58 -10.95 -5.22
N ARG A 123 10.21 -11.89 -4.50
CA ARG A 123 11.67 -12.09 -4.49
C ARG A 123 12.20 -12.36 -5.90
N ALA A 124 11.54 -13.23 -6.65
CA ALA A 124 11.92 -13.55 -8.03
C ALA A 124 11.80 -12.33 -8.96
N SER A 125 10.72 -11.57 -8.85
CA SER A 125 10.50 -10.36 -9.66
C SER A 125 11.55 -9.28 -9.38
N LEU A 126 11.87 -9.05 -8.10
CA LEU A 126 12.91 -8.08 -7.70
C LEU A 126 14.32 -8.55 -8.09
N LEU A 127 14.59 -9.86 -8.04
CA LEU A 127 15.85 -10.43 -8.52
C LEU A 127 16.04 -10.17 -10.01
N ALA A 128 15.00 -10.41 -10.82
CA ALA A 128 15.02 -10.12 -12.25
C ALA A 128 15.30 -8.63 -12.52
N LEU A 129 14.62 -7.73 -11.80
CA LEU A 129 14.85 -6.29 -11.89
C LEU A 129 16.28 -5.89 -11.51
N CYS A 130 16.87 -6.50 -10.48
CA CYS A 130 18.27 -6.26 -10.12
C CYS A 130 19.22 -6.68 -11.25
N MET A 131 18.98 -7.85 -11.86
CA MET A 131 19.79 -8.34 -12.98
C MET A 131 19.68 -7.44 -14.22
N GLU A 132 18.47 -7.00 -14.56
CA GLU A 132 18.24 -6.05 -15.66
C GLU A 132 18.93 -4.72 -15.39
N SER A 133 18.83 -4.20 -14.17
CA SER A 133 19.46 -2.94 -13.75
C SER A 133 20.99 -3.03 -13.81
N LEU A 134 21.58 -4.15 -13.35
CA LEU A 134 23.02 -4.40 -13.45
C LEU A 134 23.50 -4.45 -14.91
N ASN A 135 22.72 -5.03 -15.81
CA ASN A 135 23.04 -5.06 -17.24
C ASN A 135 22.98 -3.65 -17.89
N ALA A 136 22.09 -2.78 -17.40
CA ALA A 136 21.95 -1.41 -17.89
C ALA A 136 22.97 -0.44 -17.27
N LEU A 137 23.48 -0.75 -16.07
CA LEU A 137 24.32 0.13 -15.26
C LEU A 137 25.58 0.68 -15.96
N PRO A 138 26.30 -0.07 -16.84
CA PRO A 138 27.47 0.46 -17.54
C PRO A 138 27.19 1.74 -18.34
N ARG A 139 25.95 1.94 -18.81
CA ARG A 139 25.50 3.14 -19.53
C ARG A 139 25.50 4.40 -18.65
N LEU A 140 25.52 4.22 -17.32
CA LEU A 140 25.48 5.28 -16.32
C LEU A 140 26.84 5.49 -15.62
N SER A 141 27.90 4.84 -16.10
CA SER A 141 29.24 4.86 -15.50
C SER A 141 29.83 6.26 -15.30
N ALA A 142 29.41 7.25 -16.08
CA ALA A 142 29.85 8.64 -15.96
C ALA A 142 29.15 9.43 -14.83
N HIS A 143 28.07 8.91 -14.24
CA HIS A 143 27.31 9.60 -13.20
C HIS A 143 27.89 9.36 -11.79
N PRO A 144 27.87 10.39 -10.92
CA PRO A 144 28.25 10.21 -9.52
C PRO A 144 27.29 9.23 -8.82
N GLY A 145 27.84 8.36 -7.96
CA GLY A 145 27.06 7.36 -7.22
C GLY A 145 26.86 6.03 -7.94
N THR A 146 27.24 5.90 -9.21
CA THR A 146 27.14 4.63 -9.95
C THR A 146 27.86 3.45 -9.28
N PRO A 147 29.06 3.61 -8.67
CA PRO A 147 29.70 2.53 -7.93
C PRO A 147 28.88 2.04 -6.72
N ASP A 148 28.31 2.97 -5.95
CA ASP A 148 27.48 2.63 -4.78
C ASP A 148 26.21 1.89 -5.21
N TRP A 149 25.59 2.32 -6.31
CA TRP A 149 24.46 1.62 -6.94
C TRP A 149 24.85 0.22 -7.43
N SER A 150 26.02 0.06 -8.03
CA SER A 150 26.52 -1.26 -8.45
C SER A 150 26.62 -2.21 -7.26
N THR A 151 27.28 -1.76 -6.19
CA THR A 151 27.42 -2.55 -4.96
C THR A 151 26.06 -2.88 -4.34
N PHE A 152 25.15 -1.90 -4.25
CA PHE A 152 23.80 -2.14 -3.74
C PHE A 152 23.02 -3.17 -4.57
N LEU A 153 23.07 -3.09 -5.90
CA LEU A 153 22.37 -4.02 -6.78
C LEU A 153 22.96 -5.43 -6.73
N GLU A 154 24.29 -5.56 -6.67
CA GLU A 154 24.98 -6.85 -6.50
C GLU A 154 24.62 -7.49 -5.16
N GLN A 155 24.70 -6.74 -4.06
CA GLN A 155 24.32 -7.24 -2.74
C GLN A 155 22.84 -7.60 -2.66
N SER A 156 21.96 -6.81 -3.30
CA SER A 156 20.52 -7.11 -3.35
C SER A 156 20.24 -8.38 -4.16
N ARG A 157 20.90 -8.57 -5.30
CA ARG A 157 20.81 -9.81 -6.10
C ARG A 157 21.21 -11.03 -5.26
N ASP A 158 22.37 -10.95 -4.61
CA ASP A 158 22.92 -12.08 -3.84
C ASP A 158 22.06 -12.38 -2.61
N HIS A 159 21.57 -11.34 -1.93
CA HIS A 159 20.65 -11.48 -0.80
C HIS A 159 19.32 -12.11 -1.23
N LEU A 160 18.68 -11.60 -2.29
CA LEU A 160 17.42 -12.16 -2.81
C LEU A 160 17.58 -13.62 -3.25
N LEU A 161 18.69 -13.96 -3.92
CA LEU A 161 18.99 -15.35 -4.28
C LEU A 161 19.11 -16.23 -3.05
N SER A 162 19.77 -15.75 -1.99
CA SER A 162 19.84 -16.49 -0.71
C SER A 162 18.45 -16.67 -0.09
N GLN A 163 17.58 -15.65 -0.12
CA GLN A 163 16.22 -15.71 0.42
C GLN A 163 15.30 -16.67 -0.36
N ILE A 164 15.55 -16.85 -1.66
CA ILE A 164 14.82 -17.80 -2.51
C ILE A 164 15.27 -19.23 -2.20
N GLN A 165 16.57 -19.44 -1.98
CA GLN A 165 17.14 -20.75 -1.66
C GLN A 165 16.84 -21.18 -0.22
N SER A 166 16.70 -20.23 0.71
CA SER A 166 16.28 -20.50 2.08
C SER A 166 14.77 -20.69 2.15
N SER A 167 14.31 -21.83 2.65
CA SER A 167 12.89 -22.00 3.01
C SER A 167 12.61 -21.22 4.29
N GLU A 168 11.71 -20.24 4.21
CA GLU A 168 11.08 -19.60 5.36
C GLU A 168 9.70 -20.26 5.56
N PRO A 169 9.56 -21.22 6.50
CA PRO A 169 8.39 -22.09 6.53
C PRO A 169 7.14 -21.42 7.12
N ARG A 170 7.31 -20.34 7.90
CA ARG A 170 6.21 -19.61 8.56
C ARG A 170 6.44 -18.09 8.53
N PRO A 171 6.40 -17.46 7.34
CA PRO A 171 6.70 -16.04 7.20
C PRO A 171 5.75 -15.14 7.99
N VAL A 172 4.46 -15.49 8.13
CA VAL A 172 3.51 -14.66 8.90
C VAL A 172 3.81 -14.75 10.39
N ALA A 173 4.05 -15.95 10.92
CA ALA A 173 4.42 -16.12 12.32
C ALA A 173 5.71 -15.37 12.71
N GLU A 174 6.74 -15.37 11.85
CA GLU A 174 7.98 -14.62 12.12
C GLU A 174 7.75 -13.10 12.09
N ALA A 175 6.96 -12.61 11.13
CA ALA A 175 6.58 -11.19 11.10
C ALA A 175 5.80 -10.76 12.36
N LEU A 176 4.88 -11.60 12.83
CA LEU A 176 4.10 -11.33 14.05
C LEU A 176 4.98 -11.31 15.30
N LYS A 177 5.96 -12.21 15.38
CA LYS A 177 6.95 -12.21 16.46
C LYS A 177 7.74 -10.90 16.50
N HIS A 178 8.16 -10.37 15.34
CA HIS A 178 8.81 -9.06 15.28
C HIS A 178 7.88 -7.91 15.65
N ALA A 179 6.59 -8.01 15.32
CA ALA A 179 5.56 -7.05 15.68
C ALA A 179 5.08 -7.18 17.14
N SER A 180 5.58 -8.14 17.91
CA SER A 180 5.07 -8.48 19.25
C SER A 180 3.56 -8.73 19.27
N SER A 181 3.07 -9.44 18.25
CA SER A 181 1.65 -9.76 18.04
C SER A 181 1.46 -11.25 17.75
N ASP A 182 0.22 -11.68 17.55
CA ASP A 182 -0.16 -13.07 17.28
C ASP A 182 -1.19 -13.20 16.15
N MET A 183 -1.41 -14.43 15.71
CA MET A 183 -2.26 -14.73 14.57
C MET A 183 -3.72 -14.37 14.85
N GLU A 184 -4.20 -14.54 16.08
CA GLU A 184 -5.58 -14.24 16.45
C GLU A 184 -5.85 -12.74 16.36
N THR A 185 -4.92 -11.94 16.89
CA THR A 185 -4.96 -10.48 16.81
C THR A 185 -4.95 -10.02 15.35
N LEU A 186 -4.08 -10.60 14.51
CA LEU A 186 -4.04 -10.28 13.08
C LEU A 186 -5.37 -10.59 12.38
N ARG A 187 -6.00 -11.73 12.68
CA ARG A 187 -7.30 -12.10 12.12
C ARG A 187 -8.39 -11.16 12.55
N GLN A 188 -8.44 -10.82 13.83
CA GLN A 188 -9.43 -9.88 14.35
C GLN A 188 -9.30 -8.51 13.68
N ILE A 189 -8.06 -7.98 13.58
CA ILE A 189 -7.80 -6.71 12.87
C ILE A 189 -8.25 -6.80 11.40
N GLY A 190 -7.95 -7.89 10.71
CA GLY A 190 -8.38 -8.09 9.33
C GLY A 190 -9.90 -8.16 9.18
N ALA A 191 -10.58 -8.87 10.08
CA ALA A 191 -12.03 -8.98 10.09
C ALA A 191 -12.72 -7.63 10.39
N ASP A 192 -12.25 -6.92 11.43
CA ASP A 192 -12.75 -5.60 11.78
C ASP A 192 -12.54 -4.60 10.65
N PHE A 193 -11.39 -4.67 9.98
CA PHE A 193 -11.12 -3.81 8.84
C PHE A 193 -12.02 -4.12 7.64
N ALA A 194 -12.26 -5.40 7.34
CA ALA A 194 -13.21 -5.78 6.29
C ALA A 194 -14.62 -5.25 6.59
N GLU A 195 -15.10 -5.38 7.82
CA GLU A 195 -16.42 -4.85 8.21
C GLU A 195 -16.46 -3.31 8.17
N ALA A 196 -15.38 -2.64 8.59
CA ALA A 196 -15.26 -1.18 8.48
C ALA A 196 -15.33 -0.72 7.02
N ILE A 197 -14.68 -1.42 6.09
CA ILE A 197 -14.75 -1.13 4.66
C ILE A 197 -16.18 -1.33 4.14
N LYS A 198 -16.88 -2.40 4.54
CA LYS A 198 -18.27 -2.64 4.12
C LYS A 198 -19.23 -1.57 4.61
N ALA A 199 -19.03 -1.06 5.82
CA ALA A 199 -19.82 0.01 6.38
C ALA A 199 -19.49 1.39 5.79
N TRP A 200 -18.35 1.53 5.12
CA TRP A 200 -17.82 2.81 4.67
C TRP A 200 -18.74 3.61 3.74
N PRO A 201 -19.39 3.02 2.70
CA PRO A 201 -20.32 3.77 1.86
C PRO A 201 -21.46 4.40 2.66
N THR A 202 -22.07 3.65 3.59
CA THR A 202 -23.13 4.15 4.47
C THR A 202 -22.65 5.31 5.36
N ILE A 203 -21.41 5.26 5.85
CA ILE A 203 -20.80 6.35 6.62
C ILE A 203 -20.63 7.59 5.74
N CYS A 204 -20.21 7.42 4.47
CA CYS A 204 -20.06 8.52 3.53
C CYS A 204 -21.42 9.17 3.20
N ASP A 205 -22.45 8.37 2.96
CA ASP A 205 -23.80 8.86 2.68
C ASP A 205 -24.35 9.66 3.86
N ALA A 206 -24.27 9.12 5.07
CA ALA A 206 -24.69 9.83 6.28
C ALA A 206 -23.90 11.13 6.50
N ALA A 207 -22.59 11.13 6.20
CA ALA A 207 -21.77 12.35 6.30
C ALA A 207 -22.15 13.41 5.27
N ALA A 208 -22.55 13.01 4.05
CA ALA A 208 -23.03 13.91 3.02
C ALA A 208 -24.36 14.58 3.41
N GLU A 209 -25.26 13.84 4.07
CA GLU A 209 -26.52 14.40 4.60
C GLU A 209 -26.28 15.46 5.68
N LEU A 210 -25.27 15.29 6.53
CA LEU A 210 -24.90 16.27 7.56
C LEU A 210 -24.34 17.59 7.00
N GLN A 211 -23.87 17.60 5.75
CA GLN A 211 -23.35 18.81 5.09
C GLN A 211 -24.45 19.75 4.54
N MET A 212 -25.74 19.40 4.66
CA MET A 212 -26.86 20.33 4.42
C MET A 212 -27.67 20.50 5.71
N PRO A 213 -27.64 21.66 6.41
CA PRO A 213 -27.83 23.01 5.87
C PRO A 213 -26.99 24.12 6.55
N GLN A 214 -26.11 24.81 5.82
CA GLN A 214 -25.55 26.11 6.29
C GLN A 214 -25.59 27.27 5.28
N ASN A 215 -26.11 27.08 4.07
CA ASN A 215 -26.17 28.17 3.06
C ASN A 215 -27.60 28.63 2.68
N ALA A 216 -28.63 28.25 3.45
CA ALA A 216 -30.01 28.67 3.18
C ALA A 216 -30.49 29.89 4.02
N SER A 217 -29.57 30.66 4.62
CA SER A 217 -29.94 31.79 5.51
C SER A 217 -29.38 33.16 5.07
N ASN A 218 -28.91 33.31 3.83
CA ASN A 218 -28.58 34.62 3.25
C ASN A 218 -29.59 35.05 2.16
N ALA A 219 -30.85 34.64 2.30
CA ALA A 219 -31.95 35.25 1.56
C ALA A 219 -32.65 36.29 2.44
N SER A 220 -32.65 37.54 1.96
CA SER A 220 -33.59 38.61 2.31
C SER A 220 -33.29 39.47 3.55
N GLN A 221 -32.39 40.45 3.40
CA GLN A 221 -32.64 41.78 3.97
C GLN A 221 -32.89 42.76 2.82
N PRO A 222 -34.09 43.35 2.69
CA PRO A 222 -34.29 44.50 1.82
C PRO A 222 -33.78 45.75 2.54
N ASP A 223 -32.84 46.45 1.91
CA ASP A 223 -32.35 47.75 2.35
C ASP A 223 -33.54 48.73 2.53
N ARG A 224 -33.61 49.33 3.72
CA ARG A 224 -34.43 50.51 4.01
C ARG A 224 -33.51 51.69 4.31
#